data_AF-A0A1V3TJH9-F1
#
_entry.id   AF-A0A1V3TJH9-F1
#
_cell.length_a   1.000
_cell.length_b   1.000
_cell.length_c   1.000
_cell.angle_alpha   90.00
_cell.angle_beta   90.00
_cell.angle_gamma   90.00
#
_symmetry.space_group_name_H-M   'P 1'
#
loop_
_entity.id
_entity.type
_entity.pdbx_description
1 polymer ?
#
loop_
_entity_poly.entity_id
_entity_poly.type
_entity_poly.pdbx_seq_one_letter_code
_entity_poly.pdbx_strand_id
1 'polypeptide(L)'
;MKKISLVMLISMVLAACTAKVYSEKGNATILTSKNLSGNVVELVVQKDNGELVTMTRERDEHAAVGARVYVTETYNHQDPDLKTIQRYEFK
;
A
#
# COMPACT_ATOMS: atom_id res chain seq x y z
N MET A 1 -39.77 -0.07 12.13
CA MET A 1 -38.40 -0.63 12.15
C MET A 1 -37.74 -0.35 10.81
N LYS A 2 -36.70 0.49 10.79
CA LYS A 2 -36.01 0.90 9.55
C LYS A 2 -35.42 -0.36 8.90
N LYS A 3 -35.86 -0.67 7.68
CA LYS A 3 -35.28 -1.73 6.84
C LYS A 3 -33.91 -1.24 6.41
N ILE A 4 -32.91 -1.44 7.25
CA ILE A 4 -31.51 -1.18 6.88
C ILE A 4 -31.20 -2.25 5.82
N SER A 5 -31.20 -1.79 4.57
CA SER A 5 -31.18 -2.63 3.39
C SER A 5 -30.01 -3.60 3.45
N LEU A 6 -30.31 -4.90 3.38
CA LEU A 6 -29.36 -6.02 3.36
C LEU A 6 -28.23 -5.81 2.33
N VAL A 7 -28.51 -5.03 1.28
CA VAL A 7 -27.57 -4.61 0.24
C VAL A 7 -26.37 -3.84 0.79
N MET A 8 -26.55 -3.00 1.81
CA MET A 8 -25.46 -2.24 2.43
C MET A 8 -24.50 -3.14 3.22
N LEU A 9 -25.03 -4.20 3.83
CA LEU A 9 -24.24 -5.16 4.59
C LEU A 9 -23.33 -5.98 3.66
N ILE A 10 -23.84 -6.36 2.48
CA ILE A 10 -23.10 -7.15 1.49
C ILE A 10 -21.94 -6.34 0.89
N SER A 11 -22.13 -5.05 0.61
CA SER A 11 -21.05 -4.17 0.10
C SER A 11 -19.88 -4.03 1.08
N MET A 12 -20.12 -4.07 2.39
CA MET A 12 -19.05 -4.01 3.39
C MET A 12 -18.23 -5.30 3.46
N VAL A 13 -18.85 -6.46 3.24
CA VAL A 13 -18.16 -7.75 3.27
C VAL A 13 -17.18 -7.88 2.11
N LEU A 14 -17.56 -7.45 0.90
CA LEU A 14 -16.65 -7.49 -0.25
C LEU A 14 -15.45 -6.54 -0.07
N ALA A 15 -15.67 -5.33 0.45
CA ALA A 15 -14.57 -4.38 0.73
C ALA A 15 -13.63 -4.87 1.83
N ALA A 16 -14.13 -5.59 2.84
CA ALA A 16 -13.30 -6.19 3.88
C ALA A 16 -12.49 -7.40 3.37
N CYS A 17 -13.08 -8.22 2.49
CA CYS A 17 -12.36 -9.33 1.87
C CYS A 17 -11.26 -8.86 0.92
N THR A 18 -11.49 -7.80 0.13
CA THR A 18 -10.44 -7.24 -0.72
C THR A 18 -9.31 -6.66 0.12
N ALA A 19 -9.61 -5.87 1.16
CA ALA A 19 -8.59 -5.31 2.05
C ALA A 19 -7.70 -6.39 2.70
N LYS A 20 -8.29 -7.51 3.13
CA LYS A 20 -7.53 -8.65 3.69
C LYS A 20 -6.64 -9.34 2.66
N VAL A 21 -7.15 -9.58 1.45
CA VAL A 21 -6.35 -10.19 0.36
C VAL A 21 -5.20 -9.29 -0.06
N TYR A 22 -5.35 -7.96 0.01
CA TYR A 22 -4.25 -7.03 -0.25
C TYR A 22 -3.30 -6.87 0.94
N SER A 23 -3.78 -7.01 2.18
CA SER A 23 -2.91 -6.90 3.35
C SER A 23 -1.85 -8.01 3.40
N GLU A 24 -2.24 -9.21 2.95
CA GLU A 24 -1.39 -10.42 2.95
C GLU A 24 -0.39 -10.47 1.79
N LYS A 25 -0.44 -9.55 0.81
CA LYS A 25 0.41 -9.59 -0.39
C LYS A 25 1.72 -8.80 -0.31
N GLY A 26 1.88 -7.93 0.69
CA GLY A 26 3.11 -7.17 0.92
C GLY A 26 3.86 -7.69 2.13
N ASN A 27 5.16 -7.39 2.22
CA ASN A 27 6.00 -7.65 3.40
C ASN A 27 6.38 -6.35 4.15
N ALA A 28 5.82 -5.21 3.72
CA ALA A 28 6.08 -3.91 4.32
C ALA A 28 4.92 -2.93 4.09
N THR A 29 4.88 -1.86 4.90
CA THR A 29 3.86 -0.80 4.87
C THR A 29 4.51 0.56 4.70
N ILE A 30 3.99 1.40 3.80
CA ILE A 30 4.44 2.79 3.67
C ILE A 30 3.91 3.60 4.86
N LEU A 31 4.82 4.18 5.65
CA LEU A 31 4.48 5.02 6.80
C LEU A 31 4.37 6.50 6.42
N THR A 32 5.31 7.00 5.60
CA THR A 32 5.32 8.40 5.19
C THR A 32 5.67 8.53 3.71
N SER A 33 5.15 9.58 3.08
CA SER A 33 5.52 10.00 1.73
C SER A 33 5.76 11.50 1.74
N LYS A 34 6.94 11.92 1.27
CA LYS A 34 7.37 13.31 1.20
C LYS A 34 7.77 13.64 -0.22
N ASN A 35 7.18 14.69 -0.78
CA ASN A 35 7.57 15.17 -2.11
C ASN A 35 8.96 15.82 -2.05
N LEU A 36 9.89 15.33 -2.87
CA LEU A 36 11.22 15.93 -3.05
C LEU A 36 11.27 16.81 -4.30
N SER A 37 10.62 16.38 -5.38
CA SER A 37 10.47 17.14 -6.63
C SER A 37 9.17 16.76 -7.33
N GLY A 38 8.84 17.40 -8.46
CA GLY A 38 7.54 17.24 -9.14
C GLY A 38 7.06 15.80 -9.31
N ASN A 39 7.97 14.87 -9.62
CA ASN A 39 7.68 13.45 -9.81
C ASN A 39 8.45 12.52 -8.87
N VAL A 40 9.17 13.04 -7.87
CA VAL A 40 10.03 12.21 -6.99
C VAL A 40 9.58 12.36 -5.54
N VAL A 41 9.41 11.22 -4.87
CA VAL A 41 9.00 11.13 -3.48
C VAL A 41 10.03 10.36 -2.65
N GLU A 42 10.22 10.79 -1.42
CA GLU A 42 10.88 10.04 -0.36
C GLU A 42 9.81 9.26 0.42
N LEU A 43 9.98 7.95 0.52
CA LEU A 43 9.12 7.06 1.28
C LEU A 43 9.86 6.51 2.48
N VAL A 44 9.18 6.46 3.62
CA VAL A 44 9.59 5.64 4.76
C VAL A 44 8.66 4.43 4.81
N VAL A 45 9.25 3.25 4.80
CA VAL A 45 8.56 1.97 4.71
C VAL A 45 8.96 1.11 5.90
N GLN A 46 7.99 0.52 6.57
CA GLN A 46 8.21 -0.42 7.67
C GLN A 46 7.97 -1.84 7.18
N LYS A 47 9.03 -2.66 7.17
CA LYS A 47 8.91 -4.11 6.94
C LYS A 47 8.21 -4.77 8.12
N ASP A 48 7.62 -5.93 7.89
CA ASP A 48 6.90 -6.69 8.92
C ASP A 48 7.80 -7.19 10.05
N ASN A 49 9.11 -7.32 9.79
CA ASN A 49 10.12 -7.61 10.81
C ASN A 49 10.43 -6.40 11.73
N GLY A 50 9.81 -5.23 11.50
CA GLY A 50 10.00 -4.00 12.25
C GLY A 50 11.08 -3.06 11.69
N GLU A 51 11.84 -3.49 10.67
CA GLU A 51 12.87 -2.67 10.04
C GLU A 51 12.26 -1.47 9.30
N LEU A 52 12.84 -0.29 9.52
CA LEU A 52 12.48 0.93 8.81
C LEU A 52 13.43 1.18 7.66
N VAL A 53 12.86 1.49 6.52
CA VAL A 53 13.55 1.62 5.25
C VAL A 53 13.15 2.92 4.59
N THR A 54 14.13 3.78 4.31
CA THR A 54 13.91 5.03 3.57
C THR A 54 14.40 4.89 2.14
N MET A 55 13.57 5.28 1.17
CA MET A 55 13.90 5.28 -0.25
C MET A 55 13.39 6.52 -0.96
N THR A 56 14.05 6.84 -2.08
CA THR A 56 13.57 7.84 -3.03
C THR A 56 13.16 7.15 -4.31
N ARG A 57 11.97 7.44 -4.81
CA ARG A 57 11.47 6.87 -6.07
C ARG A 57 10.60 7.84 -6.84
N GLU A 58 10.33 7.51 -8.11
CA GLU A 58 9.27 8.18 -8.86
C GLU A 58 7.92 7.95 -8.18
N ARG A 59 7.09 9.00 -8.19
CA ARG A 59 5.75 8.98 -7.62
C ARG A 59 4.92 7.90 -8.30
N ASP A 60 4.39 6.98 -7.50
CA ASP A 60 3.40 5.99 -7.90
C ASP A 60 2.14 6.20 -7.05
N GLU A 61 0.99 6.34 -7.70
CA GLU A 61 -0.30 6.53 -7.04
C GLU A 61 -0.70 5.31 -6.17
N HIS A 62 -0.15 4.14 -6.48
CA HIS A 62 -0.33 2.91 -5.71
C HIS A 62 0.62 2.82 -4.49
N ALA A 63 1.66 3.67 -4.43
CA ALA A 63 2.59 3.79 -3.31
C ALA A 63 2.14 4.86 -2.28
N ALA A 64 0.85 4.89 -1.97
CA ALA A 64 0.31 5.83 -0.98
C ALA A 64 0.63 5.41 0.47
N VAL A 65 0.57 6.37 1.41
CA VAL A 65 0.70 6.08 2.84
C VAL A 65 -0.34 5.03 3.27
N GLY A 66 0.10 4.03 4.03
CA GLY A 66 -0.71 2.88 4.44
C GLY A 66 -0.83 1.79 3.37
N ALA A 67 -0.27 1.96 2.17
CA ALA A 67 -0.21 0.90 1.18
C ALA A 67 0.75 -0.21 1.64
N ARG A 68 0.39 -1.43 1.29
CA ARG A 68 1.25 -2.61 1.43
C ARG A 68 2.09 -2.75 0.18
N VAL A 69 3.37 -3.00 0.38
CA VAL A 69 4.38 -3.07 -0.67
C VAL A 69 5.28 -4.28 -0.43
N TYR A 70 5.97 -4.69 -1.48
CA TYR A 70 7.02 -5.70 -1.38
C TYR A 70 8.38 -5.02 -1.45
N VAL A 71 9.15 -5.10 -0.38
CA VAL A 71 10.55 -4.66 -0.32
C VAL A 71 11.43 -5.90 -0.47
N THR A 72 12.36 -5.89 -1.43
CA THR A 72 13.30 -7.00 -1.64
C THR A 72 14.22 -7.17 -0.42
N GLU A 73 14.63 -8.42 -0.16
CA GLU A 73 15.62 -8.75 0.89
C GLU A 73 16.96 -8.05 0.61
N THR A 74 17.41 -8.12 -0.64
CA THR A 74 18.55 -7.36 -1.13
C THR A 74 18.09 -5.93 -1.39
N TYR A 75 18.30 -5.05 -0.41
CA TYR A 75 17.86 -3.67 -0.46
C TYR A 75 19.03 -2.77 -0.86
N ASN A 76 19.07 -2.33 -2.12
CA ASN A 76 20.10 -1.48 -2.70
C ASN A 76 19.68 0.00 -2.73
N HIS A 77 18.58 0.36 -2.06
CA HIS A 77 17.97 1.70 -2.09
C HIS A 77 17.55 2.17 -3.50
N GLN A 78 17.20 1.24 -4.40
CA GLN A 78 16.78 1.57 -5.77
C GLN A 78 15.28 1.32 -5.97
N ASP A 79 14.68 2.02 -6.92
CA ASP A 79 13.25 1.90 -7.24
C ASP A 79 12.75 0.45 -7.51
N PRO A 80 13.54 -0.46 -8.14
CA PRO A 80 13.14 -1.86 -8.32
C PRO A 80 13.01 -2.66 -7.02
N ASP A 81 13.61 -2.16 -5.93
CA ASP A 81 13.61 -2.81 -4.62
C ASP A 81 12.25 -2.68 -3.93
N LEU A 82 11.38 -1.77 -4.39
CA LEU A 82 9.99 -1.66 -3.93
C LEU A 82 9.01 -1.92 -5.07
N LYS A 83 8.25 -3.02 -4.94
CA LYS A 83 7.11 -3.30 -5.81
C LYS A 83 5.82 -2.87 -5.14
N THR A 84 5.12 -1.93 -5.79
CA THR A 84 3.77 -1.56 -5.40
C THR A 84 2.80 -2.67 -5.77
N ILE A 85 1.83 -2.89 -4.89
CA ILE A 85 0.75 -3.83 -5.17
C ILE A 85 -0.34 -3.02 -5.85
N GLN A 86 -0.56 -3.27 -7.15
CA GLN A 86 -1.69 -2.69 -7.86
C GLN A 86 -2.97 -3.11 -7.14
N ARG A 87 -3.67 -2.13 -6.57
CA ARG A 87 -5.06 -2.33 -6.13
C ARG A 87 -5.91 -2.40 -7.39
N TYR A 88 -6.78 -3.40 -7.51
CA TYR A 88 -7.83 -3.34 -8.52
C TYR A 88 -8.64 -2.07 -8.26
N GLU A 89 -8.48 -1.08 -9.13
CA GLU A 89 -9.40 0.03 -9.24
C GLU A 89 -10.70 -0.53 -9.80
N PHE A 90 -11.74 -0.61 -8.99
CA PHE A 90 -13.09 -0.83 -9.51
C PHE A 90 -13.43 0.41 -10.35
N LYS A 91 -13.26 0.32 -11.67
CA LYS A 91 -13.82 1.27 -12.62
C LYS A 91 -15.33 1.13 -12.68
#